data_AF-A0A936SXG9-F1
#
_entry.id   AF-A0A936SXG9-F1
#
_cell.length_a   1.000
_cell.length_b   1.000
_cell.length_c   1.000
_cell.angle_alpha   90.00
_cell.angle_beta   90.00
_cell.angle_gamma   90.00
#
_symmetry.space_group_name_H-M   'P 1'
#
loop_
_entity.id
_entity.type
_entity.pdbx_description
1 polymer ?
#
loop_
_entity_poly.entity_id
_entity_poly.type
_entity_poly.pdbx_seq_one_letter_code
_entity_poly.pdbx_strand_id
1 'polypeptide(L)'
;MLPSGLFLRLSHAAAKRAPMPSVRAGSCLHALGILEAPGVVTTDDGQPIDVQGLSLRDAHVLRALLTHAGIVPEEPAELPCENCGKPFRVSPSSLLEVGPFVDHELNDPELDAPFDHDKPHRIPRVLVGKERARTIRIAKRSVREALPLWHAEAATSFGFTPAIVTAMGITQLGRERRASVIAEALSRAPSAAYRAIADLLYAAHYSPRLVAAYRCTECGARNDLDVPWVREIPYDVAEGRRRRRPFPDIDAFERMVTDAADRIYRKRGVRNIDLVVDDDVPACDDGGEPLLGSYTHGGTDEVGIVRTPEIRIFYRTFDMEHRRDPSFDVAAEIEETIDHEITHHLHYLAGDDPLDDEERDAIAQESIRRIGKRETARRVGKGIASDFLGFLRTMWPILLVAFVATWLGFCR
;
A
#
# COMPACT_ATOMS: atom_id res chain seq x y z
N MET A 1 12.01 4.68 16.16
CA MET A 1 11.91 3.25 16.52
C MET A 1 11.99 2.43 15.26
N LEU A 2 12.70 1.30 15.28
CA LEU A 2 12.81 0.38 14.15
C LEU A 2 12.02 -0.91 14.40
N PRO A 3 11.70 -1.71 13.37
CA PRO A 3 10.95 -2.97 13.51
C PRO A 3 11.53 -3.97 14.51
N SER A 4 12.85 -3.98 14.74
CA SER A 4 13.46 -4.80 15.80
C SER A 4 13.22 -4.31 17.22
N GLY A 5 12.57 -3.16 17.41
CA GLY A 5 12.40 -2.48 18.68
C GLY A 5 13.55 -1.55 19.06
N LEU A 6 14.56 -1.38 18.19
CA LEU A 6 15.67 -0.46 18.44
C LEU A 6 15.23 1.02 18.37
N PHE A 7 15.78 1.83 19.26
CA PHE A 7 15.60 3.28 19.31
C PHE A 7 16.91 3.94 18.87
N LEU A 8 16.86 4.55 17.69
CA LEU A 8 18.01 5.19 17.07
C LEU A 8 17.67 6.63 16.68
N ARG A 9 18.70 7.46 16.64
CA ARG A 9 18.68 8.82 16.11
C ARG A 9 19.34 8.83 14.74
N LEU A 10 18.64 9.42 13.77
CA LEU A 10 19.15 9.65 12.42
C LEU A 10 19.40 11.14 12.23
N SER A 11 20.66 11.55 12.12
CA SER A 11 21.04 12.95 11.99
C SER A 11 21.03 13.40 10.54
N HIS A 12 20.01 14.17 10.16
CA HIS A 12 19.91 14.76 8.83
C HIS A 12 21.11 15.65 8.46
N ALA A 13 21.63 16.43 9.42
CA ALA A 13 22.78 17.31 9.19
C ALA A 13 24.10 16.54 9.03
N ALA A 14 24.27 15.41 9.72
CA ALA A 14 25.42 14.53 9.49
C ALA A 14 25.28 13.81 8.14
N ALA A 15 24.09 13.32 7.82
CA ALA A 15 23.81 12.60 6.58
C ALA A 15 24.09 13.46 5.34
N LYS A 16 23.71 14.76 5.35
CA LYS A 16 24.06 15.71 4.28
C LYS A 16 25.54 15.97 4.08
N ARG A 17 26.35 15.77 5.13
CA ARG A 17 27.80 15.95 5.09
C ARG A 17 28.56 14.64 4.84
N ALA A 18 27.85 13.51 4.84
CA ALA A 18 28.45 12.23 4.57
C ALA A 18 29.06 12.23 3.16
N PRO A 19 30.26 11.65 2.99
CA PRO A 19 30.88 11.56 1.68
C PRO A 19 30.00 10.72 0.74
N MET A 20 29.72 11.25 -0.44
CA MET A 20 29.07 10.48 -1.51
C MET A 20 30.04 9.41 -2.01
N PRO A 21 29.60 8.15 -2.19
CA PRO A 21 30.43 7.13 -2.81
C PRO A 21 30.87 7.59 -4.22
N SER A 22 32.16 7.43 -4.54
CA SER A 22 32.71 7.82 -5.85
C SER A 22 32.36 6.88 -7.00
N VAL A 23 31.79 5.71 -6.68
CA VAL A 23 31.44 4.64 -7.62
C VAL A 23 29.94 4.64 -7.86
N ARG A 24 29.49 4.28 -9.07
CA ARG A 24 28.09 3.91 -9.37
C ARG A 24 27.70 2.67 -8.54
N ALA A 25 27.42 2.88 -7.28
CA ALA A 25 26.91 1.88 -6.36
C ALA A 25 25.39 1.82 -6.48
N GLY A 26 24.81 0.64 -6.25
CA GLY A 26 23.37 0.48 -6.10
C GLY A 26 22.85 1.32 -4.93
N SER A 27 21.55 1.56 -4.91
CA SER A 27 20.93 2.44 -3.91
C SER A 27 21.11 1.94 -2.48
N CYS A 28 21.21 0.62 -2.26
CA CYS A 28 21.49 0.05 -0.94
C CYS A 28 22.91 0.39 -0.45
N LEU A 29 23.91 0.21 -1.31
CA LEU A 29 25.31 0.52 -0.96
C LEU A 29 25.54 2.01 -0.77
N HIS A 30 24.84 2.85 -1.55
CA HIS A 30 24.85 4.30 -1.34
C HIS A 30 24.29 4.65 0.04
N ALA A 31 23.11 4.14 0.39
CA ALA A 31 22.53 4.36 1.71
C ALA A 31 23.45 3.85 2.84
N LEU A 32 24.06 2.67 2.67
CA LEU A 32 25.00 2.10 3.64
C LEU A 32 26.17 3.04 3.91
N GLY A 33 26.81 3.57 2.86
CA GLY A 33 27.95 4.49 3.01
C GLY A 33 27.58 5.77 3.77
N ILE A 34 26.35 6.26 3.63
CA ILE A 34 25.84 7.40 4.40
C ILE A 34 25.58 7.00 5.85
N LEU A 35 24.92 5.86 6.08
CA LEU A 35 24.58 5.39 7.43
C LEU A 35 25.83 5.07 8.27
N GLU A 36 26.90 4.58 7.65
CA GLU A 36 28.19 4.31 8.30
C GLU A 36 29.00 5.58 8.61
N ALA A 37 28.63 6.73 8.07
CA ALA A 37 29.36 7.97 8.32
C ALA A 37 29.22 8.43 9.79
N PRO A 38 30.29 9.00 10.39
CA PRO A 38 30.27 9.38 11.80
C PRO A 38 29.11 10.30 12.18
N GLY A 39 28.36 9.92 13.20
CA GLY A 39 27.27 10.71 13.77
C GLY A 39 25.98 10.72 12.93
N VAL A 40 25.88 9.90 11.89
CA VAL A 40 24.63 9.74 11.12
C VAL A 40 23.61 8.91 11.88
N VAL A 41 24.00 7.69 12.30
CA VAL A 41 23.14 6.81 13.10
C VAL A 41 23.75 6.61 14.47
N THR A 42 23.01 6.96 15.50
CA THR A 42 23.42 6.77 16.90
C THR A 42 22.27 6.21 17.73
N THR A 43 22.59 5.65 18.89
CA THR A 43 21.62 5.38 19.94
C THR A 43 21.10 6.68 20.56
N ASP A 44 20.08 6.60 21.42
CA ASP A 44 19.53 7.79 22.10
C ASP A 44 20.52 8.51 23.02
N ASP A 45 21.48 7.78 23.60
CA ASP A 45 22.61 8.30 24.37
C ASP A 45 23.77 8.78 23.48
N GLY A 46 23.60 8.76 22.16
CA GLY A 46 24.54 9.31 21.19
C GLY A 46 25.72 8.41 20.83
N GLN A 47 25.70 7.14 21.22
CA GLN A 47 26.75 6.18 20.86
C GLN A 47 26.62 5.73 19.40
N PRO A 48 27.74 5.53 18.69
CA PRO A 48 27.71 4.94 17.36
C PRO A 48 27.22 3.49 17.43
N ILE A 49 26.59 3.02 16.35
CA ILE A 49 26.13 1.63 16.23
C ILE A 49 26.84 0.90 15.08
N ASP A 50 26.91 -0.44 15.17
CA ASP A 50 27.32 -1.29 14.04
C ASP A 50 26.15 -1.41 13.04
N VAL A 51 26.11 -0.51 12.05
CA VAL A 51 25.10 -0.52 10.98
C VAL A 51 25.10 -1.85 10.22
N GLN A 52 26.26 -2.49 10.03
CA GLN A 52 26.36 -3.76 9.33
C GLN A 52 25.76 -4.93 10.15
N GLY A 53 25.68 -4.77 11.47
CA GLY A 53 25.05 -5.71 12.39
C GLY A 53 23.53 -5.60 12.45
N LEU A 54 22.94 -4.52 11.90
CA LEU A 54 21.48 -4.35 11.88
C LEU A 54 20.80 -5.44 11.05
N SER A 55 19.57 -5.78 11.44
CA SER A 55 18.71 -6.60 10.59
C SER A 55 18.44 -5.89 9.26
N LEU A 56 18.24 -6.65 8.18
CA LEU A 56 17.90 -6.06 6.89
C LEU A 56 16.64 -5.22 6.96
N ARG A 57 15.62 -5.67 7.68
CA ARG A 57 14.37 -4.94 7.87
C ARG A 57 14.56 -3.57 8.48
N ASP A 58 15.43 -3.46 9.48
CA ASP A 58 15.83 -2.18 10.08
C ASP A 58 16.60 -1.29 9.11
N ALA A 59 17.56 -1.88 8.39
CA ALA A 59 18.38 -1.14 7.43
C ALA A 59 17.55 -0.59 6.26
N HIS A 60 16.56 -1.34 5.77
CA HIS A 60 15.65 -0.87 4.72
C HIS A 60 14.75 0.27 5.20
N VAL A 61 14.33 0.27 6.48
CA VAL A 61 13.63 1.43 7.07
C VAL A 61 14.54 2.65 7.10
N LEU A 62 15.79 2.51 7.57
CA LEU A 62 16.73 3.63 7.59
C LEU A 62 17.03 4.17 6.17
N ARG A 63 17.19 3.28 5.19
CA ARG A 63 17.32 3.64 3.77
C ARG A 63 16.11 4.43 3.29
N ALA A 64 14.89 3.94 3.54
CA ALA A 64 13.65 4.61 3.16
C ALA A 64 13.53 6.01 3.78
N LEU A 65 13.92 6.18 5.05
CA LEU A 65 13.93 7.49 5.72
C LEU A 65 14.96 8.45 5.10
N LEU A 66 16.14 7.96 4.71
CA LEU A 66 17.13 8.77 3.99
C LEU A 66 16.61 9.19 2.61
N THR A 67 15.93 8.30 1.90
CA THR A 67 15.33 8.60 0.59
C THR A 67 14.17 9.59 0.72
N HIS A 68 13.28 9.40 1.69
CA HIS A 68 12.21 10.34 2.03
C HIS A 68 12.74 11.75 2.33
N ALA A 69 13.85 11.84 3.07
CA ALA A 69 14.52 13.10 3.37
C ALA A 69 15.31 13.72 2.19
N GLY A 70 15.31 13.07 1.02
CA GLY A 70 16.06 13.52 -0.17
C GLY A 70 17.58 13.42 -0.03
N ILE A 71 18.08 12.61 0.92
CA ILE A 71 19.51 12.38 1.13
C ILE A 71 20.03 11.32 0.15
N VAL A 72 19.29 10.21 0.03
CA VAL A 72 19.52 9.22 -1.02
C VAL A 72 18.58 9.56 -2.19
N PRO A 73 19.09 9.78 -3.40
CA PRO A 73 18.25 10.14 -4.54
C PRO A 73 17.35 8.96 -4.94
N GLU A 74 16.10 9.27 -5.31
CA GLU A 74 15.15 8.36 -5.95
C GLU A 74 14.56 9.06 -7.17
N GLU A 75 14.78 8.46 -8.33
CA GLU A 75 14.21 8.95 -9.58
C GLU A 75 12.68 8.80 -9.55
N PRO A 76 11.91 9.84 -9.94
CA PRO A 76 10.47 9.71 -10.04
C PRO A 76 10.09 8.64 -11.07
N ALA A 77 9.24 7.70 -10.66
CA ALA A 77 8.69 6.66 -11.51
C ALA A 77 7.44 7.17 -12.24
N GLU A 78 7.26 6.76 -13.49
CA GLU A 78 6.01 6.93 -14.24
C GLU A 78 5.21 5.63 -14.15
N LEU A 79 4.05 5.70 -13.51
CA LEU A 79 3.22 4.54 -13.15
C LEU A 79 1.79 4.75 -13.62
N PRO A 80 1.08 3.73 -14.10
CA PRO A 80 -0.34 3.81 -14.38
C PRO A 80 -1.14 3.69 -13.07
N CYS A 81 -2.23 4.44 -12.95
CA CYS A 81 -3.22 4.19 -11.91
C CYS A 81 -3.85 2.80 -12.09
N GLU A 82 -3.92 2.00 -11.03
CA GLU A 82 -4.47 0.64 -11.10
C GLU A 82 -5.96 0.61 -11.43
N ASN A 83 -6.70 1.68 -11.10
CA ASN A 83 -8.12 1.80 -11.41
C ASN A 83 -8.37 2.33 -12.84
N CYS A 84 -7.99 3.58 -13.11
CA CYS A 84 -8.32 4.26 -14.36
C CYS A 84 -7.26 4.14 -15.47
N GLY A 85 -6.07 3.62 -15.15
CA GLY A 85 -4.96 3.47 -16.11
C GLY A 85 -4.23 4.76 -16.47
N LYS A 86 -4.69 5.94 -16.00
CA LYS A 86 -4.01 7.21 -16.30
C LYS A 86 -2.62 7.24 -15.67
N PRO A 87 -1.59 7.70 -16.40
CA PRO A 87 -0.23 7.74 -15.88
C PRO A 87 -0.09 8.86 -14.84
N PHE A 88 0.75 8.63 -13.84
CA PHE A 88 1.21 9.61 -12.88
C PHE A 88 2.71 9.48 -12.67
N ARG A 89 3.36 10.58 -12.30
CA ARG A 89 4.81 10.61 -12.03
C ARG A 89 5.07 11.00 -10.59
N VAL A 90 5.77 10.15 -9.84
CA VAL A 90 6.03 10.37 -8.41
C VAL A 90 7.31 9.68 -7.96
N SER A 91 7.99 10.23 -6.95
CA SER A 91 9.01 9.52 -6.18
C SER A 91 8.33 8.88 -4.96
N PRO A 92 8.06 7.57 -4.94
CA PRO A 92 7.26 6.93 -3.89
C PRO A 92 7.75 7.21 -2.47
N SER A 93 9.07 7.26 -2.26
CA SER A 93 9.65 7.52 -0.94
C SER A 93 9.28 8.90 -0.40
N SER A 94 9.01 9.88 -1.25
CA SER A 94 8.59 11.22 -0.81
C SER A 94 7.19 11.24 -0.20
N LEU A 95 6.37 10.23 -0.50
CA LEU A 95 5.02 10.02 0.03
C LEU A 95 4.97 9.08 1.25
N LEU A 96 6.13 8.57 1.70
CA LEU A 96 6.18 7.64 2.84
C LEU A 96 5.66 8.31 4.12
N GLU A 97 4.73 7.63 4.79
CA GLU A 97 4.26 8.02 6.11
C GLU A 97 5.28 7.62 7.18
N VAL A 98 6.11 8.57 7.59
CA VAL A 98 7.21 8.32 8.55
C VAL A 98 6.78 8.36 10.02
N GLY A 99 5.55 8.82 10.29
CA GLY A 99 4.97 8.97 11.63
C GLY A 99 5.21 7.78 12.54
N PRO A 100 4.88 6.54 12.15
CA PRO A 100 5.01 5.37 13.03
C PRO A 100 6.46 5.13 13.49
N PHE A 101 7.43 5.39 12.62
CA PHE A 101 8.85 5.23 12.93
C PHE A 101 9.37 6.35 13.84
N VAL A 102 8.95 7.59 13.59
CA VAL A 102 9.40 8.79 14.33
C VAL A 102 8.76 8.87 15.71
N ASP A 103 7.48 8.50 15.82
CA ASP A 103 6.67 8.65 17.03
C ASP A 103 6.67 7.41 17.95
N HIS A 104 7.37 6.34 17.54
CA HIS A 104 7.45 5.07 18.28
C HIS A 104 6.10 4.32 18.34
N GLU A 105 5.38 4.31 17.22
CA GLU A 105 4.04 3.68 17.09
C GLU A 105 4.11 2.42 16.20
N LEU A 106 5.12 1.57 16.44
CA LEU A 106 5.28 0.27 15.78
C LEU A 106 4.69 -0.87 16.63
N ASN A 107 3.37 -0.86 16.80
CA ASN A 107 2.65 -1.83 17.62
C ASN A 107 1.35 -2.35 16.97
N ASP A 108 1.19 -2.16 15.66
CA ASP A 108 0.06 -2.70 14.91
C ASP A 108 0.22 -4.22 14.73
N PRO A 109 -0.80 -5.03 15.06
CA PRO A 109 -0.69 -6.49 15.05
C PRO A 109 -0.46 -7.07 13.66
N GLU A 110 -0.76 -6.34 12.58
CA GLU A 110 -0.60 -6.79 11.20
C GLU A 110 0.57 -6.09 10.52
N LEU A 111 0.61 -4.75 10.54
CA LEU A 111 1.62 -3.96 9.84
C LEU A 111 3.01 -4.07 10.48
N ASP A 112 3.07 -4.36 11.79
CA ASP A 112 4.32 -4.55 12.53
C ASP A 112 4.61 -6.02 12.85
N ALA A 113 3.80 -6.94 12.34
CA ALA A 113 4.01 -8.37 12.55
C ALA A 113 5.42 -8.79 12.08
N PRO A 114 6.17 -9.54 12.90
CA PRO A 114 7.43 -10.13 12.46
C PRO A 114 7.15 -11.24 11.46
N PHE A 115 8.04 -11.38 10.46
CA PHE A 115 7.99 -12.53 9.57
C PHE A 115 8.38 -13.81 10.32
N ASP A 116 7.65 -14.90 10.08
CA ASP A 116 7.93 -16.19 10.69
C ASP A 116 9.06 -16.91 9.94
N HIS A 117 10.31 -16.64 10.33
CA HIS A 117 11.50 -17.25 9.74
C HIS A 117 11.67 -18.74 10.09
N ASP A 118 10.99 -19.21 11.13
CA ASP A 118 11.14 -20.57 11.63
C ASP A 118 10.30 -21.56 10.82
N LYS A 119 9.29 -21.12 10.08
CA LYS A 119 8.40 -21.98 9.30
C LYS A 119 8.78 -22.06 7.81
N PRO A 120 8.51 -23.22 7.16
CA PRO A 120 8.48 -23.29 5.71
C PRO A 120 7.24 -22.59 5.15
N HIS A 121 7.45 -21.75 4.15
CA HIS A 121 6.40 -21.00 3.46
C HIS A 121 6.02 -21.68 2.16
N ARG A 122 4.74 -21.66 1.80
CA ARG A 122 4.26 -22.28 0.55
C ARG A 122 4.65 -21.41 -0.64
N ILE A 123 5.05 -22.06 -1.74
CA ILE A 123 5.34 -21.41 -3.01
C ILE A 123 4.74 -22.23 -4.17
N PRO A 124 4.51 -21.60 -5.33
CA PRO A 124 4.26 -22.33 -6.56
C PRO A 124 5.38 -23.33 -6.85
N ARG A 125 5.08 -24.33 -7.68
CA ARG A 125 5.99 -25.44 -7.93
C ARG A 125 7.26 -24.98 -8.67
N VAL A 126 8.43 -25.24 -8.09
CA VAL A 126 9.75 -25.00 -8.70
C VAL A 126 10.51 -26.32 -8.84
N LEU A 127 11.21 -26.52 -9.96
CA LEU A 127 12.10 -27.66 -10.15
C LEU A 127 13.46 -27.34 -9.51
N VAL A 128 13.91 -28.18 -8.58
CA VAL A 128 15.15 -27.99 -7.82
C VAL A 128 15.95 -29.28 -7.89
N GLY A 129 17.07 -29.25 -8.62
CA GLY A 129 17.78 -30.47 -9.00
C GLY A 129 16.84 -31.42 -9.77
N LYS A 130 16.51 -32.57 -9.16
CA LYS A 130 15.61 -33.58 -9.74
C LYS A 130 14.21 -33.59 -9.11
N GLU A 131 13.98 -32.78 -8.08
CA GLU A 131 12.73 -32.77 -7.31
C GLU A 131 11.92 -31.50 -7.55
N ARG A 132 10.63 -31.55 -7.20
CA ARG A 132 9.73 -30.40 -7.30
C ARG A 132 9.42 -29.86 -5.91
N ALA A 133 9.95 -28.67 -5.62
CA ALA A 133 9.72 -27.95 -4.37
C ALA A 133 8.37 -27.21 -4.41
N ARG A 134 7.70 -27.14 -3.26
CA ARG A 134 6.48 -26.34 -3.01
C ARG A 134 6.61 -25.49 -1.74
N THR A 135 7.78 -25.49 -1.14
CA THR A 135 8.05 -24.77 0.10
C THR A 135 9.42 -24.12 0.07
N ILE A 136 9.60 -23.01 0.76
CA ILE A 136 10.86 -22.30 0.95
C ILE A 136 11.06 -21.96 2.43
N ARG A 137 12.30 -21.91 2.92
CA ARG A 137 12.64 -21.35 4.24
C ARG A 137 13.57 -20.17 4.07
N ILE A 138 13.25 -19.07 4.73
CA ILE A 138 13.96 -17.80 4.64
C ILE A 138 14.44 -17.42 6.04
N ALA A 139 15.75 -17.32 6.22
CA ALA A 139 16.36 -16.87 7.47
C ALA A 139 16.43 -15.35 7.54
N LYS A 140 16.47 -14.82 8.77
CA LYS A 140 16.84 -13.43 9.05
C LYS A 140 18.22 -13.15 8.47
N ARG A 141 18.42 -11.93 7.99
CA ARG A 141 19.71 -11.46 7.47
C ARG A 141 20.10 -10.15 8.10
N SER A 142 21.39 -10.00 8.37
CA SER A 142 21.97 -8.68 8.65
C SER A 142 22.45 -8.01 7.37
N VAL A 143 22.72 -6.70 7.46
CA VAL A 143 23.36 -5.94 6.38
C VAL A 143 24.65 -6.60 5.91
N ARG A 144 25.51 -7.03 6.83
CA ARG A 144 26.78 -7.71 6.50
C ARG A 144 26.57 -8.95 5.64
N GLU A 145 25.57 -9.76 5.99
CA GLU A 145 25.25 -11.00 5.26
C GLU A 145 24.64 -10.73 3.89
N ALA A 146 24.00 -9.56 3.71
CA ALA A 146 23.33 -9.16 2.49
C ALA A 146 24.23 -8.43 1.48
N LEU A 147 25.45 -8.03 1.85
CA LEU A 147 26.36 -7.31 0.97
C LEU A 147 26.52 -7.93 -0.44
N PRO A 148 26.61 -9.26 -0.62
CA PRO A 148 26.67 -9.83 -1.97
C PRO A 148 25.47 -9.48 -2.85
N LEU A 149 24.26 -9.39 -2.26
CA LEU A 149 23.04 -8.99 -2.96
C LEU A 149 23.08 -7.49 -3.30
N TRP A 150 23.52 -6.64 -2.37
CA TRP A 150 23.59 -5.19 -2.61
C TRP A 150 24.68 -4.80 -3.62
N HIS A 151 25.77 -5.56 -3.70
CA HIS A 151 26.74 -5.42 -4.79
C HIS A 151 26.16 -5.83 -6.14
N ALA A 152 25.29 -6.84 -6.17
CA ALA A 152 24.63 -7.29 -7.40
C ALA A 152 23.56 -6.31 -7.89
N GLU A 153 22.94 -5.51 -7.02
CA GLU A 153 21.98 -4.45 -7.38
C GLU A 153 22.57 -3.46 -8.41
N ALA A 154 23.86 -3.13 -8.29
CA ALA A 154 24.54 -2.20 -9.18
C ALA A 154 24.93 -2.80 -10.54
N ALA A 155 24.82 -4.12 -10.69
CA ALA A 155 25.27 -4.82 -11.88
C ALA A 155 24.26 -4.71 -13.02
N THR A 156 24.75 -4.57 -14.25
CA THR A 156 23.91 -4.51 -15.46
C THR A 156 23.10 -5.79 -15.69
N SER A 157 23.55 -6.93 -15.13
CA SER A 157 22.83 -8.20 -15.18
C SER A 157 22.77 -8.84 -13.80
N PHE A 158 21.55 -9.20 -13.38
CA PHE A 158 21.33 -9.95 -12.15
C PHE A 158 21.40 -11.45 -12.44
N GLY A 159 22.37 -12.14 -11.82
CA GLY A 159 22.52 -13.59 -11.95
C GLY A 159 22.48 -14.27 -10.59
N PHE A 160 21.71 -15.35 -10.45
CA PHE A 160 21.68 -16.09 -9.19
C PHE A 160 22.97 -16.86 -9.00
N THR A 161 23.74 -16.46 -7.98
CA THR A 161 24.91 -17.18 -7.50
C THR A 161 24.63 -17.81 -6.13
N PRO A 162 25.42 -18.79 -5.67
CA PRO A 162 25.27 -19.33 -4.31
C PRO A 162 25.37 -18.25 -3.22
N ALA A 163 26.22 -17.24 -3.44
CA ALA A 163 26.38 -16.11 -2.53
C ALA A 163 25.12 -15.24 -2.48
N ILE A 164 24.51 -14.94 -3.63
CA ILE A 164 23.26 -14.18 -3.73
C ILE A 164 22.11 -14.95 -3.05
N VAL A 165 21.97 -16.25 -3.30
CA VAL A 165 20.95 -17.08 -2.62
C VAL A 165 21.09 -17.03 -1.10
N THR A 166 22.33 -17.11 -0.61
CA THR A 166 22.62 -17.04 0.82
C THR A 166 22.30 -15.65 1.38
N ALA A 167 22.69 -14.59 0.67
CA ALA A 167 22.43 -13.19 1.01
C ALA A 167 20.94 -12.84 1.02
N MET A 168 20.15 -13.43 0.11
CA MET A 168 18.68 -13.35 0.12
C MET A 168 18.05 -14.05 1.35
N GLY A 169 18.80 -14.87 2.09
CA GLY A 169 18.27 -15.60 3.24
C GLY A 169 17.66 -16.96 2.93
N ILE A 170 17.72 -17.43 1.68
CA ILE A 170 17.15 -18.72 1.31
C ILE A 170 18.02 -19.84 1.86
N THR A 171 17.52 -20.54 2.88
CA THR A 171 18.25 -21.64 3.53
C THR A 171 17.83 -23.01 3.02
N GLN A 172 16.61 -23.11 2.47
CA GLN A 172 16.05 -24.36 1.99
C GLN A 172 14.97 -24.11 0.92
N LEU A 173 14.98 -24.92 -0.15
CA LEU A 173 13.93 -24.94 -1.17
C LEU A 173 13.45 -26.39 -1.36
N GLY A 174 12.23 -26.69 -0.88
CA GLY A 174 11.76 -28.06 -0.73
C GLY A 174 12.64 -28.83 0.27
N ARG A 175 13.36 -29.84 -0.20
CA ARG A 175 14.35 -30.59 0.60
C ARG A 175 15.80 -30.15 0.34
N GLU A 176 16.04 -29.37 -0.72
CA GLU A 176 17.37 -28.95 -1.10
C GLU A 176 17.88 -27.81 -0.19
N ARG A 177 19.16 -27.88 0.17
CA ARG A 177 19.85 -26.91 1.05
C ARG A 177 21.13 -26.35 0.42
N ARG A 178 21.63 -26.95 -0.66
CA ARG A 178 22.84 -26.50 -1.34
C ARG A 178 22.52 -25.25 -2.15
N ALA A 179 23.13 -24.13 -1.76
CA ALA A 179 22.91 -22.83 -2.39
C ALA A 179 23.18 -22.81 -3.90
N SER A 180 24.13 -23.62 -4.40
CA SER A 180 24.40 -23.75 -5.84
C SER A 180 23.24 -24.35 -6.62
N VAL A 181 22.61 -25.40 -6.10
CA VAL A 181 21.46 -26.05 -6.74
C VAL A 181 20.22 -25.14 -6.68
N ILE A 182 20.05 -24.42 -5.56
CA ILE A 182 18.98 -23.44 -5.42
C ILE A 182 19.18 -22.27 -6.40
N ALA A 183 20.39 -21.77 -6.58
CA ALA A 183 20.69 -20.70 -7.52
C ALA A 183 20.37 -21.09 -8.97
N GLU A 184 20.72 -22.32 -9.37
CA GLU A 184 20.35 -22.87 -10.69
C GLU A 184 18.82 -22.97 -10.83
N ALA A 185 18.13 -23.42 -9.77
CA ALA A 185 16.68 -23.54 -9.77
C ALA A 185 15.98 -22.18 -9.92
N LEU A 186 16.45 -21.14 -9.22
CA LEU A 186 15.91 -19.77 -9.33
C LEU A 186 16.16 -19.18 -10.71
N SER A 187 17.34 -19.40 -11.29
CA SER A 187 17.67 -18.96 -12.66
C SER A 187 16.76 -19.57 -13.73
N ARG A 188 16.11 -20.70 -13.43
CA ARG A 188 15.20 -21.40 -14.35
C ARG A 188 13.75 -21.42 -13.85
N ALA A 189 13.46 -20.70 -12.76
CA ALA A 189 12.13 -20.72 -12.16
C ALA A 189 11.13 -20.03 -13.12
N PRO A 190 9.90 -20.58 -13.27
CA PRO A 190 8.85 -19.86 -13.96
C PRO A 190 8.58 -18.51 -13.29
N SER A 191 8.32 -17.45 -14.05
CA SER A 191 8.19 -16.08 -13.53
C SER A 191 7.14 -15.96 -12.42
N ALA A 192 6.01 -16.66 -12.53
CA ALA A 192 4.99 -16.69 -11.48
C ALA A 192 5.49 -17.34 -10.17
N ALA A 193 6.34 -18.37 -10.26
CA ALA A 193 6.92 -19.01 -9.08
C ALA A 193 8.02 -18.14 -8.46
N TYR A 194 8.82 -17.49 -9.31
CA TYR A 194 9.84 -16.55 -8.85
C TYR A 194 9.22 -15.31 -8.19
N ARG A 195 8.17 -14.72 -8.76
CA ARG A 195 7.45 -13.59 -8.14
C ARG A 195 6.95 -13.93 -6.74
N ALA A 196 6.31 -15.08 -6.57
CA ALA A 196 5.88 -15.54 -5.25
C ALA A 196 7.06 -15.75 -4.27
N ILE A 197 8.25 -16.14 -4.76
CA ILE A 197 9.46 -16.20 -3.94
C ILE A 197 9.96 -14.79 -3.59
N ALA A 198 9.97 -13.86 -4.54
CA ALA A 198 10.34 -12.47 -4.33
C ALA A 198 9.41 -11.79 -3.30
N ASP A 199 8.09 -11.98 -3.41
CA ASP A 199 7.11 -11.49 -2.44
C ASP A 199 7.41 -11.99 -1.02
N LEU A 200 7.74 -13.27 -0.86
CA LEU A 200 8.13 -13.82 0.43
C LEU A 200 9.45 -13.24 0.96
N LEU A 201 10.41 -12.94 0.07
CA LEU A 201 11.67 -12.32 0.47
C LEU A 201 11.47 -10.86 0.88
N TYR A 202 10.58 -10.14 0.21
CA TYR A 202 10.19 -8.80 0.63
C TYR A 202 9.45 -8.81 1.95
N ALA A 203 8.47 -9.71 2.13
CA ALA A 203 7.80 -9.87 3.42
C ALA A 203 8.79 -10.24 4.55
N ALA A 204 9.86 -10.97 4.24
CA ALA A 204 10.88 -11.34 5.21
C ALA A 204 11.83 -10.19 5.58
N HIS A 205 12.19 -9.35 4.62
CA HIS A 205 13.28 -8.36 4.79
C HIS A 205 12.82 -6.90 4.74
N TYR A 206 11.58 -6.61 4.40
CA TYR A 206 10.99 -5.26 4.41
C TYR A 206 9.88 -5.17 5.45
N SER A 207 9.71 -3.97 6.01
CA SER A 207 8.54 -3.73 6.85
C SER A 207 7.30 -3.54 5.97
N PRO A 208 6.14 -4.12 6.30
CA PRO A 208 4.87 -3.83 5.61
C PRO A 208 4.52 -2.33 5.59
N ARG A 209 5.05 -1.57 6.55
CA ARG A 209 4.93 -0.10 6.60
C ARG A 209 5.73 0.64 5.52
N LEU A 210 6.63 -0.03 4.79
CA LEU A 210 7.40 0.59 3.72
C LEU A 210 6.62 0.60 2.41
N VAL A 211 5.46 1.25 2.49
CA VAL A 211 4.53 1.49 1.41
C VAL A 211 4.07 2.93 1.51
N ALA A 212 3.97 3.62 0.38
CA ALA A 212 3.40 4.95 0.28
C ALA A 212 2.09 4.91 -0.49
N ALA A 213 1.13 5.74 -0.10
CA ALA A 213 -0.16 5.86 -0.78
C ALA A 213 -0.16 7.06 -1.72
N TYR A 214 -0.38 6.83 -3.02
CA TYR A 214 -0.64 7.88 -4.00
C TYR A 214 -2.12 7.90 -4.38
N ARG A 215 -2.80 9.03 -4.18
CA ARG A 215 -4.17 9.22 -4.68
C ARG A 215 -4.14 9.79 -6.10
N CYS A 216 -4.77 9.06 -7.01
CA CYS A 216 -4.94 9.47 -8.40
C CYS A 216 -5.80 10.74 -8.46
N THR A 217 -5.28 11.79 -9.08
CA THR A 217 -5.98 13.07 -9.22
C THR A 217 -7.20 13.00 -10.15
N GLU A 218 -7.34 11.90 -10.90
CA GLU A 218 -8.33 11.77 -11.97
C GLU A 218 -9.52 10.90 -11.59
N CYS A 219 -9.33 9.91 -10.72
CA CYS A 219 -10.40 9.00 -10.28
C CYS A 219 -10.47 8.84 -8.76
N GLY A 220 -9.60 9.51 -7.99
CA GLY A 220 -9.55 9.37 -6.53
C GLY A 220 -8.87 8.10 -6.01
N ALA A 221 -8.67 7.10 -6.89
CA ALA A 221 -8.13 5.81 -6.49
C ALA A 221 -6.76 5.90 -5.82
N ARG A 222 -6.61 5.16 -4.73
CA ARG A 222 -5.39 4.98 -3.99
C ARG A 222 -4.53 3.89 -4.66
N ASN A 223 -3.25 4.20 -4.84
CA ASN A 223 -2.24 3.31 -5.39
C ASN A 223 -1.17 3.13 -4.32
N ASP A 224 -1.01 1.90 -3.84
CA ASP A 224 0.00 1.56 -2.83
C ASP A 224 1.32 1.25 -3.54
N LEU A 225 2.36 2.01 -3.22
CA LEU A 225 3.66 2.00 -3.88
C LEU A 225 4.72 1.52 -2.92
N ASP A 226 5.55 0.57 -3.36
CA ASP A 226 6.70 0.11 -2.59
C ASP A 226 7.68 1.24 -2.28
N VAL A 227 8.19 1.26 -1.05
CA VAL A 227 9.21 2.20 -0.60
C VAL A 227 10.45 1.45 -0.08
N PRO A 228 11.67 1.82 -0.48
CA PRO A 228 11.98 2.57 -1.70
C PRO A 228 11.47 1.86 -2.95
N TRP A 229 11.25 2.61 -4.03
CA TRP A 229 10.65 2.07 -5.27
C TRP A 229 11.49 0.96 -5.90
N VAL A 230 12.80 1.20 -6.03
CA VAL A 230 13.75 0.21 -6.54
C VAL A 230 14.25 -0.62 -5.36
N ARG A 231 14.07 -1.95 -5.44
CA ARG A 231 14.59 -2.89 -4.45
C ARG A 231 15.63 -3.82 -5.08
N GLU A 232 16.50 -4.39 -4.26
CA GLU A 232 17.65 -5.18 -4.70
C GLU A 232 17.29 -6.58 -5.24
N ILE A 233 16.07 -7.07 -4.96
CA ILE A 233 15.56 -8.33 -5.50
C ILE A 233 14.72 -7.98 -6.74
N PRO A 234 15.10 -8.35 -7.97
CA PRO A 234 14.30 -7.96 -9.12
C PRO A 234 12.93 -8.67 -9.11
N TYR A 235 11.86 -7.97 -9.49
CA TYR A 235 10.50 -8.52 -9.65
C TYR A 235 10.27 -9.20 -11.01
N ASP A 236 10.99 -8.75 -12.05
CA ASP A 236 10.79 -9.21 -13.42
C ASP A 236 11.92 -10.13 -13.90
N VAL A 237 11.55 -11.40 -14.10
CA VAL A 237 12.21 -12.32 -15.03
C VAL A 237 11.21 -12.50 -16.17
N ALA A 238 11.57 -12.09 -17.38
CA ALA A 238 10.66 -11.89 -18.50
C ALA A 238 9.70 -13.09 -18.79
N GLU A 239 8.48 -12.71 -19.21
CA GLU A 239 7.38 -13.48 -19.82
C GLU A 239 6.23 -14.09 -18.99
N GLY A 240 5.02 -13.85 -19.54
CA GLY A 240 3.97 -14.85 -19.73
C GLY A 240 3.08 -15.17 -18.54
N ARG A 241 2.11 -14.29 -18.23
CA ARG A 241 0.97 -14.65 -17.35
C ARG A 241 0.30 -15.93 -17.87
N ARG A 242 0.33 -17.02 -17.11
CA ARG A 242 -0.50 -18.21 -17.39
C ARG A 242 -1.97 -17.82 -17.30
N ARG A 243 -2.78 -18.29 -18.26
CA ARG A 243 -4.23 -18.10 -18.27
C ARG A 243 -4.85 -18.72 -17.01
N ARG A 244 -5.32 -17.85 -16.12
CA ARG A 244 -6.30 -18.16 -15.06
C ARG A 244 -7.60 -18.67 -15.70
N ARG A 245 -8.53 -19.19 -14.89
CA ARG A 245 -9.93 -19.25 -15.36
C ARG A 245 -10.30 -17.84 -15.82
N PRO A 246 -10.77 -17.67 -17.06
CA PRO A 246 -11.15 -16.37 -17.54
C PRO A 246 -12.20 -15.82 -16.58
N PHE A 247 -12.03 -14.57 -16.19
CA PHE A 247 -13.12 -13.81 -15.59
C PHE A 247 -14.31 -13.85 -16.56
N PRO A 248 -15.57 -13.97 -16.09
CA PRO A 248 -16.74 -13.92 -16.97
C PRO A 248 -16.68 -12.66 -17.84
N ASP A 249 -17.10 -12.76 -19.11
CA ASP A 249 -17.31 -11.56 -19.92
C ASP A 249 -18.48 -10.74 -19.36
N ILE A 250 -18.63 -9.50 -19.85
CA ILE A 250 -19.63 -8.56 -19.34
C ILE A 250 -21.04 -9.14 -19.37
N ASP A 251 -21.44 -9.77 -20.47
CA ASP A 251 -22.75 -10.39 -20.61
C ASP A 251 -22.97 -11.54 -19.60
N ALA A 252 -21.94 -12.36 -19.35
CA ALA A 252 -22.02 -13.42 -18.34
C ALA A 252 -22.09 -12.87 -16.93
N PHE A 253 -21.32 -11.83 -16.64
CA PHE A 253 -21.32 -11.15 -15.35
C PHE A 253 -22.68 -10.48 -15.09
N GLU A 254 -23.25 -9.79 -16.08
CA GLU A 254 -24.61 -9.20 -16.00
C GLU A 254 -25.68 -10.24 -15.69
N ARG A 255 -25.62 -11.41 -16.32
CA ARG A 255 -26.54 -12.51 -15.99
C ARG A 255 -26.37 -12.99 -14.56
N MET A 256 -25.12 -13.13 -14.09
CA MET A 256 -24.83 -13.52 -12.71
C MET A 256 -25.38 -12.50 -11.70
N VAL A 257 -25.17 -11.20 -11.96
CA VAL A 257 -25.69 -10.08 -11.15
C VAL A 257 -27.21 -10.08 -11.13
N THR A 258 -27.86 -10.19 -12.29
CA THR A 258 -29.32 -10.23 -12.41
C THR A 258 -29.92 -11.41 -11.66
N ASP A 259 -29.37 -12.61 -11.86
CA ASP A 259 -29.83 -13.83 -11.19
C ASP A 259 -29.70 -13.73 -9.66
N ALA A 260 -28.59 -13.13 -9.17
CA ALA A 260 -28.35 -12.89 -7.75
C ALA A 260 -29.35 -11.87 -7.18
N ALA A 261 -29.51 -10.72 -7.83
CA ALA A 261 -30.46 -9.69 -7.42
C ALA A 261 -31.89 -10.23 -7.33
N ASP A 262 -32.36 -10.99 -8.30
CA ASP A 262 -33.69 -11.60 -8.29
C ASP A 262 -33.92 -12.51 -7.07
N ARG A 263 -32.89 -13.24 -6.63
CA ARG A 263 -32.97 -14.07 -5.42
C ARG A 263 -32.99 -13.19 -4.17
N ILE A 264 -32.10 -12.21 -4.09
CA ILE A 264 -31.91 -11.37 -2.90
C ILE A 264 -33.11 -10.42 -2.72
N TYR A 265 -33.58 -9.77 -3.78
CA TYR A 265 -34.75 -8.88 -3.73
C TYR A 265 -35.98 -9.61 -3.21
N ARG A 266 -36.23 -10.84 -3.69
CA ARG A 266 -37.31 -11.69 -3.17
C ARG A 266 -37.11 -12.06 -1.71
N LYS A 267 -35.89 -12.42 -1.30
CA LYS A 267 -35.54 -12.79 0.08
C LYS A 267 -35.69 -11.61 1.05
N ARG A 268 -35.27 -10.41 0.65
CA ARG A 268 -35.27 -9.18 1.45
C ARG A 268 -36.61 -8.43 1.36
N GLY A 269 -37.48 -8.80 0.42
CA GLY A 269 -38.79 -8.18 0.23
C GLY A 269 -38.75 -6.78 -0.40
N VAL A 270 -37.66 -6.42 -1.07
CA VAL A 270 -37.46 -5.10 -1.70
C VAL A 270 -37.89 -5.11 -3.17
N ARG A 271 -38.31 -3.95 -3.68
CA ARG A 271 -38.77 -3.72 -5.07
C ARG A 271 -38.49 -2.27 -5.47
N ASN A 272 -38.58 -1.97 -6.76
CA ASN A 272 -38.42 -0.63 -7.32
C ASN A 272 -37.03 -0.02 -7.06
N ILE A 273 -36.00 -0.86 -7.15
CA ILE A 273 -34.60 -0.46 -7.15
C ILE A 273 -34.07 -0.86 -8.52
N ASP A 274 -33.50 0.08 -9.25
CA ASP A 274 -32.85 -0.20 -10.53
C ASP A 274 -31.51 -0.88 -10.27
N LEU A 275 -31.15 -1.84 -11.11
CA LEU A 275 -29.89 -2.55 -11.04
C LEU A 275 -29.10 -2.28 -12.32
N VAL A 276 -27.90 -1.72 -12.15
CA VAL A 276 -27.01 -1.37 -13.27
C VAL A 276 -25.69 -2.09 -13.10
N VAL A 277 -25.23 -2.75 -14.16
CA VAL A 277 -23.83 -3.20 -14.25
C VAL A 277 -23.07 -2.16 -15.04
N ASP A 278 -21.96 -1.70 -14.49
CA ASP A 278 -21.13 -0.64 -15.06
C ASP A 278 -19.73 -1.19 -15.36
N ASP A 279 -19.27 -1.01 -16.61
CA ASP A 279 -17.94 -1.41 -17.07
C ASP A 279 -16.97 -0.22 -17.25
N ASP A 280 -17.39 1.00 -16.89
CA ASP A 280 -16.54 2.19 -16.82
C ASP A 280 -15.62 2.17 -15.59
N VAL A 281 -14.84 3.25 -15.42
CA VAL A 281 -13.95 3.41 -14.26
C VAL A 281 -14.80 3.51 -12.99
N PRO A 282 -14.68 2.56 -12.04
CA PRO A 282 -15.46 2.57 -10.80
C PRO A 282 -15.15 3.81 -9.97
N ALA A 283 -16.19 4.30 -9.29
CA ALA A 283 -16.04 5.27 -8.22
C ALA A 283 -15.16 4.68 -7.09
N CYS A 284 -14.57 5.57 -6.29
CA CYS A 284 -13.78 5.19 -5.13
C CYS A 284 -14.43 5.74 -3.87
N ASP A 285 -14.27 5.02 -2.76
CA ASP A 285 -14.63 5.50 -1.44
C ASP A 285 -13.73 6.66 -0.98
N ASP A 286 -13.99 7.17 0.22
CA ASP A 286 -13.17 8.21 0.85
C ASP A 286 -11.74 7.73 1.14
N GLY A 287 -11.48 6.42 1.23
CA GLY A 287 -10.17 5.79 1.34
C GLY A 287 -9.39 5.74 0.01
N GLY A 288 -10.07 5.96 -1.12
CA GLY A 288 -9.55 5.76 -2.47
C GLY A 288 -9.62 4.31 -2.95
N GLU A 289 -10.37 3.44 -2.27
CA GLU A 289 -10.61 2.07 -2.70
C GLU A 289 -11.71 2.04 -3.77
N PRO A 290 -11.46 1.43 -4.96
CA PRO A 290 -12.50 1.28 -5.98
C PRO A 290 -13.67 0.43 -5.47
N LEU A 291 -14.89 0.92 -5.66
CA LEU A 291 -16.10 0.25 -5.18
C LEU A 291 -16.43 -1.00 -5.99
N LEU A 292 -16.90 -2.06 -5.33
CA LEU A 292 -17.50 -3.23 -5.98
C LEU A 292 -18.95 -2.96 -6.37
N GLY A 293 -19.69 -2.28 -5.49
CA GLY A 293 -21.04 -1.79 -5.72
C GLY A 293 -21.26 -0.44 -5.07
N SER A 294 -22.39 0.19 -5.41
CA SER A 294 -22.83 1.40 -4.73
C SER A 294 -24.33 1.56 -4.84
N TYR A 295 -24.96 1.96 -3.74
CA TYR A 295 -26.35 2.37 -3.69
C TYR A 295 -26.48 3.89 -3.83
N THR A 296 -27.38 4.34 -4.71
CA THR A 296 -27.77 5.73 -4.84
C THR A 296 -29.26 5.87 -4.51
N HIS A 297 -29.56 6.74 -3.55
CA HIS A 297 -30.92 7.07 -3.14
C HIS A 297 -31.74 7.61 -4.32
N GLY A 298 -32.98 7.15 -4.43
CA GLY A 298 -33.96 7.78 -5.31
C GLY A 298 -34.38 9.15 -4.79
N GLY A 299 -34.89 10.00 -5.66
CA GLY A 299 -35.30 11.35 -5.29
C GLY A 299 -35.61 12.21 -6.50
N THR A 300 -35.81 13.49 -6.26
CA THR A 300 -35.98 14.47 -7.34
C THR A 300 -34.67 15.23 -7.49
N ASP A 301 -34.07 15.21 -8.67
CA ASP A 301 -32.86 15.99 -8.94
C ASP A 301 -33.16 17.50 -9.03
N GLU A 302 -32.11 18.32 -9.16
CA GLU A 302 -32.21 19.79 -9.15
C GLU A 302 -33.11 20.37 -10.26
N VAL A 303 -33.36 19.60 -11.33
CA VAL A 303 -34.22 19.97 -12.46
C VAL A 303 -35.63 19.39 -12.36
N GLY A 304 -35.96 18.73 -11.25
CA GLY A 304 -37.31 18.21 -11.00
C GLY A 304 -37.57 16.81 -11.54
N ILE A 305 -36.53 16.08 -12.00
CA ILE A 305 -36.69 14.74 -12.56
C ILE A 305 -36.65 13.72 -11.41
N VAL A 306 -37.70 12.90 -11.34
CA VAL A 306 -37.77 11.79 -10.38
C VAL A 306 -36.84 10.67 -10.83
N ARG A 307 -35.93 10.28 -9.96
CA ARG A 307 -35.04 9.13 -10.11
C ARG A 307 -35.42 8.05 -9.11
N THR A 308 -35.52 6.84 -9.62
CA THR A 308 -35.62 5.62 -8.84
C THR A 308 -34.31 5.37 -8.08
N PRO A 309 -34.37 4.75 -6.89
CA PRO A 309 -33.17 4.26 -6.23
C PRO A 309 -32.43 3.28 -7.13
N GLU A 310 -31.11 3.31 -7.09
CA GLU A 310 -30.25 2.53 -7.99
C GLU A 310 -29.19 1.77 -7.18
N ILE A 311 -28.96 0.50 -7.52
CA ILE A 311 -27.77 -0.26 -7.14
C ILE A 311 -26.92 -0.42 -8.40
N ARG A 312 -25.66 0.00 -8.32
CA ARG A 312 -24.68 -0.14 -9.38
C ARG A 312 -23.63 -1.15 -8.98
N ILE A 313 -23.26 -2.06 -9.88
CA ILE A 313 -22.21 -3.07 -9.69
C ILE A 313 -21.10 -2.85 -10.72
N PHE A 314 -19.85 -2.72 -10.27
CA PHE A 314 -18.73 -2.33 -11.13
C PHE A 314 -17.92 -3.53 -11.63
N TYR A 315 -18.13 -3.92 -12.89
CA TYR A 315 -17.48 -5.07 -13.53
C TYR A 315 -15.95 -5.03 -13.42
N ARG A 316 -15.35 -3.85 -13.61
CA ARG A 316 -13.89 -3.68 -13.59
C ARG A 316 -13.27 -3.95 -12.22
N THR A 317 -13.96 -3.58 -11.14
CA THR A 317 -13.47 -3.84 -9.77
C THR A 317 -13.43 -5.34 -9.51
N PHE A 318 -14.48 -6.08 -9.89
CA PHE A 318 -14.51 -7.54 -9.73
C PHE A 318 -13.41 -8.23 -10.56
N ASP A 319 -13.13 -7.79 -11.79
CA ASP A 319 -12.02 -8.33 -12.59
C ASP A 319 -10.66 -8.01 -11.95
N MET A 320 -10.50 -6.81 -11.38
CA MET A 320 -9.30 -6.44 -10.62
C MET A 320 -9.09 -7.34 -9.41
N GLU A 321 -10.11 -7.55 -8.58
CA GLU A 321 -10.02 -8.40 -7.39
C GLU A 321 -9.80 -9.87 -7.74
N HIS A 322 -10.49 -10.40 -8.75
CA HIS A 322 -10.22 -11.75 -9.28
C HIS A 322 -8.78 -11.92 -9.79
N ARG A 323 -8.16 -10.84 -10.27
CA ARG A 323 -6.74 -10.85 -10.65
C ARG A 323 -5.81 -10.72 -9.45
N ARG A 324 -6.23 -10.08 -8.36
CA ARG A 324 -5.41 -9.93 -7.16
C ARG A 324 -5.47 -11.19 -6.31
N ASP A 325 -6.65 -11.66 -5.96
CA ASP A 325 -6.85 -12.83 -5.10
C ASP A 325 -7.24 -14.11 -5.88
N PRO A 326 -6.40 -15.17 -5.87
CA PRO A 326 -6.77 -16.46 -6.43
C PRO A 326 -7.94 -17.18 -5.76
N SER A 327 -8.34 -16.80 -4.54
CA SER A 327 -9.52 -17.34 -3.85
C SER A 327 -10.81 -16.57 -4.08
N PHE A 328 -10.77 -15.43 -4.79
CA PHE A 328 -11.94 -14.58 -5.03
C PHE A 328 -13.04 -15.35 -5.77
N ASP A 329 -14.19 -15.53 -5.12
CA ASP A 329 -15.35 -16.20 -5.68
C ASP A 329 -16.35 -15.17 -6.21
N VAL A 330 -16.19 -14.81 -7.49
CA VAL A 330 -17.00 -13.79 -8.17
C VAL A 330 -18.50 -13.95 -7.91
N ALA A 331 -19.03 -15.18 -7.85
CA ALA A 331 -20.46 -15.38 -7.62
C ALA A 331 -20.89 -15.06 -6.19
N ALA A 332 -20.08 -15.48 -5.20
CA ALA A 332 -20.35 -15.17 -3.80
C ALA A 332 -20.22 -13.67 -3.52
N GLU A 333 -19.20 -13.03 -4.09
CA GLU A 333 -18.91 -11.60 -3.93
C GLU A 333 -20.01 -10.72 -4.56
N ILE A 334 -20.60 -11.13 -5.69
CA ILE A 334 -21.78 -10.48 -6.27
C ILE A 334 -22.96 -10.55 -5.29
N GLU A 335 -23.22 -11.72 -4.69
CA GLU A 335 -24.32 -11.89 -3.74
C GLU A 335 -24.14 -11.04 -2.49
N GLU A 336 -22.92 -11.00 -1.95
CA GLU A 336 -22.56 -10.18 -0.78
C GLU A 336 -22.70 -8.69 -1.09
N THR A 337 -22.16 -8.24 -2.22
CA THR A 337 -22.25 -6.82 -2.64
C THR A 337 -23.70 -6.38 -2.77
N ILE A 338 -24.55 -7.15 -3.47
CA ILE A 338 -25.95 -6.78 -3.66
C ILE A 338 -26.72 -6.77 -2.32
N ASP A 339 -26.50 -7.74 -1.43
CA ASP A 339 -27.17 -7.75 -0.11
C ASP A 339 -26.71 -6.58 0.77
N HIS A 340 -25.44 -6.18 0.68
CA HIS A 340 -24.88 -5.00 1.34
C HIS A 340 -25.57 -3.71 0.85
N GLU A 341 -25.63 -3.48 -0.46
CA GLU A 341 -26.25 -2.28 -1.03
C GLU A 341 -27.77 -2.19 -0.73
N ILE A 342 -28.46 -3.32 -0.66
CA ILE A 342 -29.86 -3.35 -0.22
C ILE A 342 -29.98 -2.96 1.25
N THR A 343 -28.98 -3.29 2.07
CA THR A 343 -29.00 -2.94 3.49
C THR A 343 -28.89 -1.43 3.66
N HIS A 344 -28.02 -0.75 2.91
CA HIS A 344 -28.02 0.72 2.81
C HIS A 344 -29.38 1.28 2.38
N HIS A 345 -30.00 0.70 1.35
CA HIS A 345 -31.34 1.11 0.92
C HIS A 345 -32.38 1.02 2.05
N LEU A 346 -32.41 -0.10 2.78
CA LEU A 346 -33.35 -0.32 3.86
C LEU A 346 -33.11 0.63 5.04
N HIS A 347 -31.85 0.91 5.35
CA HIS A 347 -31.46 1.86 6.37
C HIS A 347 -31.86 3.30 6.00
N TYR A 348 -31.59 3.71 4.77
CA TYR A 348 -32.06 4.99 4.25
C TYR A 348 -33.59 5.15 4.39
N LEU A 349 -34.37 4.12 4.06
CA LEU A 349 -35.82 4.14 4.25
C LEU A 349 -36.24 4.25 5.72
N ALA A 350 -35.41 3.76 6.66
CA ALA A 350 -35.61 3.91 8.09
C ALA A 350 -35.23 5.32 8.60
N GLY A 351 -34.59 6.14 7.77
CA GLY A 351 -34.19 7.53 8.07
C GLY A 351 -32.82 7.68 8.73
N ASP A 352 -32.04 6.60 8.82
CA ASP A 352 -30.69 6.58 9.38
C ASP A 352 -29.88 5.44 8.77
N ASP A 353 -28.66 5.72 8.32
CA ASP A 353 -27.74 4.74 7.71
C ASP A 353 -26.47 4.56 8.53
N PRO A 354 -26.51 3.69 9.56
CA PRO A 354 -25.36 3.45 10.42
C PRO A 354 -24.20 2.76 9.67
N LEU A 355 -24.45 2.10 8.54
CA LEU A 355 -23.38 1.45 7.77
C LEU A 355 -22.42 2.48 7.16
N ASP A 356 -22.92 3.61 6.68
CA ASP A 356 -22.09 4.70 6.16
C ASP A 356 -21.17 5.30 7.25
N ASP A 357 -21.65 5.36 8.50
CA ASP A 357 -20.82 5.77 9.64
C ASP A 357 -19.77 4.70 9.98
N GLU A 358 -20.15 3.42 9.99
CA GLU A 358 -19.22 2.30 10.24
C GLU A 358 -18.10 2.22 9.18
N GLU A 359 -18.43 2.42 7.90
CA GLU A 359 -17.48 2.45 6.79
C GLU A 359 -16.50 3.62 6.91
N ARG A 360 -17.01 4.82 7.21
CA ARG A 360 -16.15 6.00 7.45
C ARG A 360 -15.24 5.81 8.65
N ASP A 361 -15.73 5.21 9.72
CA ASP A 361 -14.93 4.88 10.90
C ASP A 361 -13.85 3.84 10.56
N ALA A 362 -14.15 2.83 9.74
CA ALA A 362 -13.18 1.84 9.29
C ALA A 362 -12.07 2.49 8.44
N ILE A 363 -12.43 3.36 7.49
CA ILE A 363 -11.47 4.13 6.67
C ILE A 363 -10.59 5.02 7.57
N ALA A 364 -11.19 5.71 8.55
CA ALA A 364 -10.46 6.54 9.49
C ALA A 364 -9.50 5.73 10.36
N GLN A 365 -9.92 4.55 10.82
CA GLN A 365 -9.09 3.63 11.59
C GLN A 365 -7.91 3.12 10.77
N GLU A 366 -8.12 2.69 9.53
CA GLU A 366 -7.04 2.23 8.64
C GLU A 366 -6.04 3.36 8.34
N SER A 367 -6.53 4.58 8.13
CA SER A 367 -5.69 5.79 7.99
C SER A 367 -4.82 6.01 9.23
N ILE A 368 -5.40 5.91 10.43
CA ILE A 368 -4.65 6.01 11.70
C ILE A 368 -3.62 4.90 11.84
N ARG A 369 -3.95 3.65 11.48
CA ARG A 369 -3.01 2.51 11.55
C ARG A 369 -1.77 2.74 10.70
N ARG A 370 -1.93 3.36 9.51
CA ARG A 370 -0.82 3.64 8.58
C ARG A 370 -0.02 4.89 8.94
N ILE A 371 -0.69 6.00 9.24
CA ILE A 371 -0.06 7.30 9.49
C ILE A 371 0.52 7.38 10.91
N GLY A 372 -0.11 6.71 11.87
CA GLY A 372 0.17 6.86 13.29
C GLY A 372 -0.76 7.86 13.98
N LYS A 373 -1.13 7.57 15.23
CA LYS A 373 -2.09 8.35 16.03
C LYS A 373 -1.59 9.77 16.26
N ARG A 374 -0.31 9.94 16.59
CA ARG A 374 0.27 11.25 16.87
C ARG A 374 0.39 12.12 15.62
N GLU A 375 0.76 11.57 14.48
CA GLU A 375 0.79 12.33 13.23
C GLU A 375 -0.62 12.70 12.76
N THR A 376 -1.60 11.80 12.87
CA THR A 376 -3.01 12.12 12.61
C THR A 376 -3.49 13.28 13.50
N ALA A 377 -3.22 13.23 14.80
CA ALA A 377 -3.56 14.33 15.71
C ALA A 377 -2.87 15.66 15.32
N ARG A 378 -1.61 15.61 14.88
CA ARG A 378 -0.90 16.80 14.36
C ARG A 378 -1.55 17.37 13.10
N ARG A 379 -2.03 16.53 12.18
CA ARG A 379 -2.73 16.96 10.96
C ARG A 379 -4.08 17.58 11.26
N VAL A 380 -4.89 16.95 12.12
CA VAL A 380 -6.18 17.49 12.57
C VAL A 380 -5.99 18.86 13.24
N GLY A 381 -5.01 18.98 14.16
CA GLY A 381 -4.72 20.25 14.81
C GLY A 381 -4.30 21.36 13.84
N LYS A 382 -3.51 21.04 12.81
CA LYS A 382 -3.14 21.98 11.74
C LYS A 382 -4.34 22.39 10.89
N GLY A 383 -5.23 21.45 10.56
CA GLY A 383 -6.47 21.70 9.82
C GLY A 383 -7.39 22.67 10.54
N ILE A 384 -7.64 22.43 11.84
CA ILE A 384 -8.44 23.35 12.67
C ILE A 384 -7.83 24.75 12.71
N ALA A 385 -6.50 24.85 12.80
CA ALA A 385 -5.81 26.14 12.79
C ALA A 385 -5.93 26.86 11.43
N SER A 386 -5.82 26.14 10.31
CA SER A 386 -6.01 26.73 8.97
C SER A 386 -7.45 27.18 8.74
N ASP A 387 -8.44 26.40 9.19
CA ASP A 387 -9.86 26.74 9.06
C ASP A 387 -10.22 27.95 9.91
N PHE A 388 -9.69 28.03 11.13
CA PHE A 388 -9.86 29.19 12.00
C PHE A 388 -9.22 30.47 11.41
N LEU A 389 -8.02 30.36 10.83
CA LEU A 389 -7.37 31.48 10.12
C LEU A 389 -8.15 31.89 8.86
N GLY A 390 -8.65 30.92 8.09
CA GLY A 390 -9.50 31.15 6.92
C GLY A 390 -10.82 31.83 7.28
N PHE A 391 -11.45 31.37 8.37
CA PHE A 391 -12.64 31.98 8.95
C PHE A 391 -12.37 33.42 9.39
N LEU A 392 -11.31 33.67 10.17
CA LEU A 392 -10.95 35.03 10.59
C LEU A 392 -10.67 35.94 9.40
N ARG A 393 -9.94 35.47 8.39
CA ARG A 393 -9.67 36.25 7.17
C ARG A 393 -10.96 36.63 6.43
N THR A 394 -11.96 35.76 6.44
CA THR A 394 -13.22 35.97 5.71
C THR A 394 -14.24 36.77 6.52
N MET A 395 -14.31 36.53 7.84
CA MET A 395 -15.28 37.16 8.74
C MET A 395 -14.80 38.51 9.30
N TRP A 396 -13.49 38.76 9.39
CA TRP A 396 -12.98 40.02 9.92
C TRP A 396 -13.50 41.27 9.17
N PRO A 397 -13.56 41.31 7.83
CA PRO A 397 -14.16 42.44 7.10
C PRO A 397 -15.64 42.64 7.45
N ILE A 398 -16.39 41.55 7.62
CA ILE A 398 -17.82 41.59 7.94
C ILE A 398 -18.03 42.10 9.37
N LEU A 399 -17.25 41.60 10.32
CA LEU A 399 -17.27 42.06 11.71
C LEU A 399 -16.87 43.52 11.83
N LEU A 400 -15.89 43.98 11.04
CA LEU A 400 -15.47 45.37 10.99
C LEU A 400 -16.57 46.28 10.43
N VAL A 401 -17.24 45.87 9.35
CA VAL A 401 -18.39 46.60 8.77
C VAL A 401 -19.56 46.64 9.76
N ALA A 402 -19.88 45.52 10.40
CA ALA A 402 -20.91 45.46 11.43
C ALA A 402 -20.58 46.38 12.61
N PHE A 403 -19.34 46.33 13.11
CA PHE A 403 -18.87 47.20 14.18
C PHE A 403 -18.96 48.69 13.82
N VAL A 404 -18.51 49.07 12.62
CA VAL A 404 -18.62 50.46 12.12
C VAL A 404 -20.09 50.89 11.99
N ALA A 405 -20.95 50.02 11.48
CA ALA A 405 -22.38 50.30 11.36
C ALA A 405 -23.07 50.46 12.73
N THR A 406 -22.73 49.60 13.70
CA THR A 406 -23.25 49.70 15.08
C THR A 406 -22.71 50.95 15.78
N TRP A 407 -21.42 51.25 15.63
CA TRP A 407 -20.79 52.45 16.19
C TRP A 407 -21.41 53.74 15.64
N LEU A 408 -21.60 53.83 14.32
CA LEU A 408 -22.27 54.97 13.68
C LEU A 408 -23.74 55.08 14.08
N GLY A 409 -24.41 53.95 14.36
CA GLY A 409 -25.77 53.92 14.89
C GLY A 409 -25.86 54.40 16.35
N PHE A 410 -24.82 54.21 17.15
CA PHE A 410 -24.76 54.61 18.57
C PHE A 410 -24.29 56.05 18.78
N CYS A 411 -23.54 56.61 17.82
CA CYS A 411 -23.06 57.99 17.84
C CYS A 411 -23.96 58.99 17.09
N ARG A 412 -25.16 58.57 16.68
CA ARG A 412 -26.27 59.44 16.26
C ARG A 412 -27.28 59.56 17.38
#